data_AF-A0A1F1ZZE8-F1
#
_entry.id   AF-A0A1F1ZZE8-F1
#
_cell.length_a   1.000
_cell.length_b   1.000
_cell.length_c   1.000
_cell.angle_alpha   90.00
_cell.angle_beta   90.00
_cell.angle_gamma   90.00
#
_symmetry.space_group_name_H-M   'P 1'
#
loop_
_entity.id
_entity.type
_entity.pdbx_description
1 polymer ?
#
loop_
_entity_poly.entity_id
_entity_poly.type
_entity_poly.pdbx_seq_one_letter_code
_entity_poly.pdbx_strand_id
1 'polypeptide(L)'
;MAEIILVTVVVVLCLGLAYLLYTRGSQLRLALDLVSEARRQLDQVRTDRHALVPEYLRMATAHSEQDEHHQKAVQDALRRAKTVKDASEIGQAEERLTHAIDALAIGLIEVDRHRQSLGAAIDLHAQMRIIEGRIVSGIRYYNLAVAKYTAQRRQPTAVVLRAAFPALEPMEYQDVEAEPVVEFRS
;
A
#
# COMPACT_ATOMS: atom_id res chain seq x y z
N MET A 1 41.14 -43.32 -10.88
CA MET A 1 40.32 -42.75 -11.98
C MET A 1 38.86 -42.58 -11.58
N ALA A 2 38.15 -43.64 -11.14
CA ALA A 2 36.75 -43.55 -10.73
C ALA A 2 36.49 -42.56 -9.58
N GLU A 3 37.34 -42.52 -8.55
CA GLU A 3 37.23 -41.57 -7.44
C GLU A 3 37.41 -40.11 -7.89
N ILE A 4 38.38 -39.83 -8.76
CA ILE A 4 38.63 -38.49 -9.29
C ILE A 4 37.43 -38.02 -10.12
N ILE A 5 36.85 -38.91 -10.94
CA ILE A 5 35.65 -38.62 -11.72
C ILE A 5 34.46 -38.35 -10.78
N LEU A 6 34.26 -39.17 -9.75
CA LEU A 6 33.18 -38.99 -8.77
C LEU A 6 33.30 -37.64 -8.05
N VAL A 7 34.49 -37.32 -7.53
CA VAL A 7 34.75 -36.03 -6.85
C VAL A 7 34.48 -34.87 -7.79
N THR A 8 34.96 -34.96 -9.04
CA THR A 8 34.74 -33.90 -10.04
C THR A 8 33.25 -33.70 -10.32
N VAL A 9 32.49 -34.78 -10.50
CA VAL A 9 31.03 -34.72 -10.73
C VAL A 9 30.31 -34.09 -9.53
N VAL A 10 30.67 -34.47 -8.31
CA VAL A 10 30.09 -33.89 -7.08
C VAL A 10 30.38 -32.41 -6.98
N VAL A 11 31.64 -31.99 -7.20
CA VAL A 11 32.02 -30.57 -7.15
C VAL A 11 31.24 -29.76 -8.19
N VAL A 12 31.13 -30.25 -9.43
CA VAL A 12 30.36 -29.58 -10.48
C VAL A 12 28.88 -29.47 -10.11
N LEU A 13 28.28 -30.51 -9.53
CA LEU A 13 26.90 -30.48 -9.05
C LEU A 13 26.72 -29.47 -7.91
N CYS A 14 27.64 -29.41 -6.96
CA CYS A 14 27.61 -28.44 -5.86
C CYS A 14 27.73 -26.99 -6.37
N LEU A 15 28.63 -26.74 -7.31
CA LEU A 15 28.78 -25.41 -7.92
C LEU A 15 27.55 -25.01 -8.73
N GLY A 16 26.99 -25.94 -9.50
CA GLY A 16 25.74 -25.72 -10.25
C GLY A 16 24.56 -25.40 -9.32
N LEU A 17 24.43 -26.13 -8.21
CA LEU A 17 23.41 -25.86 -7.20
C LEU A 17 23.62 -24.50 -6.53
N ALA A 18 24.86 -24.16 -6.15
CA ALA A 18 25.19 -22.88 -5.53
C ALA A 18 24.86 -21.69 -6.46
N TYR A 19 25.20 -21.81 -7.75
CA TYR A 19 24.87 -20.81 -8.77
C TYR A 19 23.35 -20.63 -8.93
N LEU A 20 22.59 -21.74 -8.95
CA LEU A 20 21.14 -21.70 -9.02
C LEU A 20 20.54 -21.00 -7.79
N LEU A 21 20.99 -21.35 -6.59
CA LEU A 21 20.52 -20.71 -5.36
C LEU A 21 20.87 -19.22 -5.32
N TYR A 22 22.06 -18.84 -5.76
CA TYR A 22 22.48 -17.44 -5.83
C TYR A 22 21.61 -16.62 -6.78
N THR A 23 21.43 -17.08 -8.02
CA THR A 23 20.61 -16.37 -9.02
C THR A 23 19.16 -16.25 -8.58
N ARG A 24 18.58 -17.30 -7.99
CA ARG A 24 17.21 -17.27 -7.45
C ARG A 24 17.07 -16.40 -6.22
N GLY A 25 18.03 -16.45 -5.30
CA GLY A 25 18.09 -15.56 -4.15
C GLY A 25 18.15 -14.09 -4.56
N SER A 26 18.95 -13.77 -5.58
CA SER A 26 19.04 -12.41 -6.12
C SER A 26 17.71 -11.92 -6.72
N GLN A 27 16.99 -12.78 -7.45
CA GLN A 27 15.68 -12.42 -8.01
C GLN A 27 14.64 -12.15 -6.92
N LEU A 28 14.59 -12.99 -5.88
CA LEU A 28 13.67 -12.82 -4.76
C LEU A 28 13.98 -11.56 -3.94
N ARG A 29 15.27 -11.24 -3.73
CA ARG A 29 15.68 -9.99 -3.07
C ARG A 29 15.23 -8.78 -3.85
N LEU A 30 15.47 -8.76 -5.17
CA LEU A 30 15.03 -7.67 -6.03
C LEU A 30 13.50 -7.50 -5.98
N ALA A 31 12.74 -8.60 -5.98
CA ALA A 31 11.29 -8.54 -5.85
C ALA A 31 10.84 -8.00 -4.48
N LEU A 32 11.51 -8.37 -3.39
CA LEU A 32 11.26 -7.81 -2.05
C LEU A 32 11.59 -6.31 -2.00
N ASP A 33 12.71 -5.89 -2.58
CA ASP A 33 13.11 -4.48 -2.61
C ASP A 33 12.04 -3.64 -3.32
N LEU A 34 11.50 -4.13 -4.44
CA LEU A 34 10.39 -3.48 -5.15
C LEU A 34 9.14 -3.35 -4.29
N VAL A 35 8.78 -4.40 -3.54
CA VAL A 35 7.64 -4.34 -2.61
C VAL A 35 7.90 -3.32 -1.50
N SER A 36 9.12 -3.28 -0.95
CA SER A 36 9.48 -2.34 0.11
C SER A 36 9.46 -0.90 -0.38
N GLU A 37 9.90 -0.65 -1.61
CA GLU A 37 9.91 0.66 -2.21
C GLU A 37 8.49 1.13 -2.56
N ALA A 38 7.65 0.25 -3.12
CA ALA A 38 6.23 0.52 -3.32
C ALA A 38 5.55 0.91 -2.00
N ARG A 39 5.85 0.18 -0.92
CA ARG A 39 5.33 0.48 0.42
C ARG A 39 5.80 1.84 0.92
N ARG A 40 7.09 2.15 0.77
CA ARG A 40 7.66 3.43 1.18
C ARG A 40 7.03 4.62 0.45
N GLN A 41 6.84 4.50 -0.86
CA GLN A 41 6.17 5.53 -1.66
C GLN A 41 4.72 5.73 -1.21
N LEU A 42 3.99 4.65 -0.95
CA LEU A 42 2.63 4.73 -0.42
C LEU A 42 2.60 5.44 0.95
N ASP A 43 3.51 5.08 1.86
CA ASP A 43 3.57 5.68 3.20
C ASP A 43 3.89 7.18 3.15
N GLN A 44 4.68 7.64 2.17
CA GLN A 44 4.89 9.07 1.93
C GLN A 44 3.59 9.77 1.54
N VAL A 45 2.87 9.25 0.54
CA VAL A 45 1.61 9.85 0.07
C VAL A 45 0.55 9.89 1.17
N ARG A 46 0.48 8.83 1.99
CA ARG A 46 -0.41 8.79 3.17
C ARG A 46 -0.04 9.87 4.18
N THR A 47 1.25 10.01 4.48
CA THR A 47 1.75 11.06 5.40
C THR A 47 1.38 12.45 4.90
N ASP A 48 1.52 12.71 3.60
CA ASP A 48 1.13 13.98 2.98
C ASP A 48 -0.37 14.24 3.18
N ARG A 49 -1.24 13.24 2.94
CA ARG A 49 -2.68 13.35 3.18
C ARG A 49 -2.99 13.66 4.65
N HIS A 50 -2.38 12.90 5.55
CA HIS A 50 -2.62 12.99 7.00
C HIS A 50 -2.18 14.32 7.60
N ALA A 51 -1.25 15.03 6.95
CA ALA A 51 -0.83 16.38 7.34
C ALA A 51 -1.87 17.45 7.00
N LEU A 52 -2.71 17.23 5.98
CA LEU A 52 -3.74 18.17 5.54
C LEU A 52 -5.04 18.08 6.37
N VAL A 53 -5.35 16.88 6.90
CA VAL A 53 -6.61 16.64 7.63
C VAL A 53 -6.82 17.57 8.84
N PRO A 54 -5.81 17.86 9.70
CA PRO A 54 -6.00 18.77 10.83
C PRO A 54 -6.37 20.19 10.40
N GLU A 55 -5.79 20.68 9.31
CA GLU A 55 -6.09 22.00 8.78
C GLU A 55 -7.50 22.04 8.18
N TYR A 56 -7.91 20.97 7.50
CA TYR A 56 -9.28 20.81 7.02
C TYR A 56 -10.29 20.83 8.16
N LEU A 57 -10.03 20.10 9.25
CA LEU A 57 -10.86 20.11 10.45
C LEU A 57 -10.94 21.51 11.07
N ARG A 58 -9.81 22.21 11.21
CA ARG A 58 -9.76 23.57 11.74
C ARG A 58 -10.64 24.53 10.92
N MET A 59 -10.58 24.42 9.60
CA MET A 59 -11.43 25.21 8.69
C MET A 59 -12.91 24.82 8.84
N ALA A 60 -13.22 23.53 8.97
CA ALA A 60 -14.59 23.05 9.15
C ALA A 60 -15.22 23.54 10.46
N THR A 61 -14.50 23.46 11.58
CA THR A 61 -14.97 23.92 12.90
C THR A 61 -15.26 25.43 12.91
N ALA A 62 -14.49 26.23 12.15
CA ALA A 62 -14.73 27.67 12.05
C ALA A 62 -16.06 28.04 11.36
N HIS A 63 -16.65 27.11 10.59
CA HIS A 63 -17.86 27.35 9.80
C HIS A 63 -19.10 26.63 10.36
N SER A 64 -18.93 25.55 11.11
CA SER A 64 -20.04 24.82 11.71
C SER A 64 -19.66 24.20 13.05
N GLU A 65 -20.21 24.77 14.13
CA GLU A 65 -20.21 24.17 15.46
C GLU A 65 -21.21 23.00 15.57
N GLN A 66 -22.16 22.88 14.63
CA GLN A 66 -23.23 21.87 14.70
C GLN A 66 -22.81 20.49 14.18
N ASP A 67 -21.64 20.37 13.53
CA ASP A 67 -21.22 19.12 12.88
C ASP A 67 -20.13 18.35 13.66
N GLU A 68 -20.21 18.40 15.00
CA GLU A 68 -19.28 17.73 15.92
C GLU A 68 -19.18 16.22 15.65
N HIS A 69 -20.30 15.58 15.26
CA HIS A 69 -20.34 14.15 14.96
C HIS A 69 -19.42 13.78 13.79
N HIS A 70 -19.51 14.49 12.66
CA HIS A 70 -18.65 14.23 11.51
C HIS A 70 -17.19 14.63 11.76
N GLN A 71 -16.95 15.72 12.50
CA GLN A 71 -15.59 16.12 12.89
C GLN A 71 -14.92 15.06 13.75
N LYS A 72 -15.64 14.50 14.73
CA LYS A 72 -15.14 13.40 15.57
C LYS A 72 -14.88 12.13 14.77
N ALA A 73 -15.78 11.78 13.85
CA ALA A 73 -15.60 10.63 12.97
C ALA A 73 -14.31 10.74 12.12
N VAL A 74 -14.01 11.92 11.58
CA VAL A 74 -12.76 12.19 10.85
C VAL A 74 -11.54 12.07 11.77
N GLN A 75 -11.60 12.60 12.99
CA GLN A 75 -10.48 12.50 13.94
C GLN A 75 -10.19 11.04 14.34
N ASP A 76 -11.22 10.25 14.61
CA ASP A 76 -11.10 8.84 14.96
C ASP A 76 -10.57 8.02 13.77
N ALA A 77 -11.08 8.28 12.56
CA ALA A 77 -10.57 7.66 11.34
C ALA A 77 -9.10 8.03 11.06
N LEU A 78 -8.71 9.30 11.23
CA LEU A 78 -7.33 9.75 11.08
C LEU A 78 -6.40 9.06 12.09
N ARG A 79 -6.84 8.95 13.34
CA ARG A 79 -6.08 8.24 14.39
C ARG A 79 -5.88 6.78 14.02
N ARG A 80 -6.92 6.10 13.51
CA ARG A 80 -6.80 4.72 13.03
C ARG A 80 -5.84 4.63 11.84
N ALA A 81 -6.00 5.48 10.83
CA ALA A 81 -5.14 5.50 9.64
C ALA A 81 -3.66 5.72 9.98
N LYS A 82 -3.34 6.55 10.98
CA LYS A 82 -1.96 6.77 11.45
C LYS A 82 -1.36 5.61 12.25
N THR A 83 -2.18 4.82 12.92
CA THR A 83 -1.72 3.79 13.86
C THR A 83 -1.58 2.41 13.22
N VAL A 84 -2.34 2.13 12.17
CA VAL A 84 -2.27 0.86 11.44
C VAL A 84 -0.91 0.73 10.75
N LYS A 85 -0.25 -0.41 10.99
CA LYS A 85 1.00 -0.79 10.31
C LYS A 85 0.82 -2.00 9.39
N ASP A 86 -0.12 -2.87 9.72
CA ASP A 86 -0.41 -4.10 8.99
C ASP A 86 -0.91 -3.79 7.58
N ALA A 87 -0.33 -4.46 6.58
CA ALA A 87 -0.61 -4.18 5.17
C ALA A 87 -2.08 -4.44 4.80
N SER A 88 -2.66 -5.53 5.32
CA SER A 88 -4.06 -5.91 5.10
C SER A 88 -5.05 -4.86 5.63
N GLU A 89 -4.72 -4.16 6.72
CA GLU A 89 -5.61 -3.19 7.36
C GLU A 89 -5.44 -1.75 6.84
N ILE A 90 -4.32 -1.43 6.17
CA ILE A 90 -4.02 -0.05 5.77
C ILE A 90 -5.03 0.50 4.79
N GLY A 91 -5.37 -0.27 3.76
CA GLY A 91 -6.31 0.23 2.76
C GLY A 91 -7.70 0.47 3.36
N GLN A 92 -8.20 -0.45 4.19
CA GLN A 92 -9.46 -0.24 4.93
C GLN A 92 -9.42 1.01 5.84
N ALA A 93 -8.28 1.30 6.46
CA ALA A 93 -8.15 2.48 7.32
C ALA A 93 -8.14 3.79 6.52
N GLU A 94 -7.47 3.82 5.36
CA GLU A 94 -7.50 4.96 4.44
C GLU A 94 -8.88 5.16 3.82
N GLU A 95 -9.59 4.08 3.50
CA GLU A 95 -10.96 4.10 2.97
C GLU A 95 -11.95 4.69 4.00
N ARG A 96 -11.89 4.24 5.25
CA ARG A 96 -12.68 4.84 6.35
C ARG A 96 -12.39 6.33 6.52
N LEU A 97 -11.14 6.75 6.37
CA LEU A 97 -10.76 8.16 6.40
C LEU A 97 -11.34 8.93 5.22
N THR A 98 -11.33 8.36 4.01
CA THR A 98 -12.00 8.94 2.84
C THR A 98 -13.48 9.16 3.11
N HIS A 99 -14.21 8.14 3.54
CA HIS A 99 -15.64 8.26 3.80
C HIS A 99 -15.97 9.30 4.88
N ALA A 100 -15.18 9.37 5.95
CA ALA A 100 -15.39 10.38 6.99
C ALA A 100 -15.15 11.80 6.47
N ILE A 101 -14.10 12.01 5.66
CA ILE A 101 -13.79 13.31 5.06
C ILE A 101 -14.89 13.73 4.09
N ASP A 102 -15.37 12.81 3.26
CA ASP A 102 -16.42 13.06 2.28
C ASP A 102 -17.76 13.36 2.96
N ALA A 103 -18.11 12.64 4.04
CA ALA A 103 -19.31 12.92 4.84
C ALA A 103 -19.27 14.33 5.46
N LEU A 104 -18.11 14.72 6.01
CA LEU A 104 -17.92 16.07 6.55
C LEU A 104 -18.03 17.15 5.46
N ALA A 105 -17.46 16.89 4.27
CA ALA A 105 -17.55 17.81 3.14
C ALA A 105 -19.00 18.04 2.69
N ILE A 106 -19.81 16.98 2.63
CA ILE A 106 -21.24 17.07 2.32
C ILE A 106 -21.98 17.90 3.38
N GLY A 107 -21.74 17.64 4.66
CA GLY A 107 -22.34 18.41 5.75
C GLY A 107 -22.00 19.91 5.70
N LEU A 108 -20.75 20.25 5.39
CA LEU A 108 -20.31 21.64 5.19
C LEU A 108 -21.07 22.33 4.04
N ILE A 109 -21.26 21.63 2.91
CA ILE A 109 -21.96 22.17 1.73
C ILE A 109 -23.45 22.40 2.01
N GLU A 110 -24.08 21.52 2.80
CA GLU A 110 -25.51 21.63 3.13
C GLU A 110 -25.80 22.80 4.08
N VAL A 111 -24.88 23.10 5.01
CA VAL A 111 -25.03 24.18 5.99
C VAL A 111 -24.77 25.55 5.35
N ASP A 112 -23.84 25.65 4.41
CA ASP A 112 -23.44 26.95 3.86
C ASP A 112 -24.31 27.42 2.68
N ARG A 113 -25.26 28.30 2.99
CA ARG A 113 -26.10 28.99 2.00
C ARG A 113 -25.31 30.06 1.20
N HIS A 114 -24.10 30.44 1.62
CA HIS A 114 -23.28 31.49 1.00
C HIS A 114 -21.85 30.99 0.74
N ARG A 115 -21.69 30.12 -0.27
CA ARG A 115 -20.44 29.47 -0.78
C ARG A 115 -19.12 30.26 -0.76
N GLN A 116 -19.12 31.58 -0.60
CA GLN A 116 -17.91 32.41 -0.69
C GLN A 116 -16.92 32.18 0.47
N SER A 117 -17.35 31.74 1.65
CA SER A 117 -16.44 31.49 2.79
C SER A 117 -15.77 30.11 2.77
N LEU A 118 -16.38 29.11 2.13
CA LEU A 118 -15.88 27.72 2.12
C LEU A 118 -14.85 27.40 1.02
N GLY A 119 -14.50 28.35 0.15
CA GLY A 119 -13.62 28.09 -0.99
C GLY A 119 -12.32 27.38 -0.61
N ALA A 120 -11.63 27.84 0.44
CA ALA A 120 -10.39 27.22 0.92
C ALA A 120 -10.58 25.78 1.46
N ALA A 121 -11.69 25.49 2.13
CA ALA A 121 -11.99 24.16 2.66
C ALA A 121 -12.34 23.18 1.53
N ILE A 122 -13.08 23.65 0.52
CA ILE A 122 -13.40 22.89 -0.69
C ILE A 122 -12.13 22.59 -1.49
N ASP A 123 -11.24 23.57 -1.65
CA ASP A 123 -9.96 23.39 -2.33
C ASP A 123 -9.08 22.36 -1.62
N LEU A 124 -9.10 22.35 -0.28
CA LEU A 124 -8.35 21.38 0.52
C LEU A 124 -8.95 19.97 0.43
N HIS A 125 -10.28 19.86 0.42
CA HIS A 125 -10.99 18.60 0.15
C HIS A 125 -10.63 18.04 -1.23
N ALA A 126 -10.64 18.88 -2.27
CA ALA A 126 -10.24 18.50 -3.62
C ALA A 126 -8.78 18.03 -3.68
N GLN A 127 -7.86 18.72 -3.00
CA GLN A 127 -6.46 18.30 -2.87
C GLN A 127 -6.33 16.93 -2.20
N MET A 128 -7.08 16.69 -1.12
CA MET A 128 -7.09 15.39 -0.44
C MET A 128 -7.64 14.27 -1.33
N ARG A 129 -8.66 14.53 -2.17
CA ARG A 129 -9.16 13.56 -3.17
C ARG A 129 -8.13 13.25 -4.25
N ILE A 130 -7.34 14.23 -4.68
CA ILE A 130 -6.22 13.96 -5.62
C ILE A 130 -5.16 13.05 -4.96
N ILE A 131 -4.83 13.31 -3.70
CA ILE A 131 -3.87 12.48 -2.94
C ILE A 131 -4.44 11.08 -2.71
N GLU A 132 -5.73 10.95 -2.41
CA GLU A 132 -6.42 9.66 -2.32
C GLU A 132 -6.28 8.85 -3.60
N GLY A 133 -6.49 9.44 -4.79
CA GLY A 133 -6.25 8.75 -6.06
C GLY A 133 -4.82 8.21 -6.21
N ARG A 134 -3.83 8.92 -5.65
CA ARG A 134 -2.43 8.44 -5.57
C ARG A 134 -2.26 7.31 -4.56
N ILE A 135 -2.99 7.32 -3.44
CA ILE A 135 -3.01 6.21 -2.46
C ILE A 135 -3.57 4.95 -3.13
N VAL A 136 -4.73 5.04 -3.80
CA VAL A 136 -5.35 3.91 -4.52
C VAL A 136 -4.38 3.33 -5.55
N SER A 137 -3.75 4.19 -6.35
CA SER A 137 -2.74 3.79 -7.34
C SER A 137 -1.51 3.14 -6.68
N GLY A 138 -1.05 3.67 -5.55
CA GLY A 138 0.05 3.12 -4.77
C GLY A 138 -0.27 1.73 -4.20
N ILE A 139 -1.49 1.52 -3.70
CA ILE A 139 -1.98 0.23 -3.23
C ILE A 139 -2.00 -0.79 -4.38
N ARG A 140 -2.51 -0.41 -5.56
CA ARG A 140 -2.47 -1.27 -6.76
C ARG A 140 -1.05 -1.67 -7.11
N TYR A 141 -0.12 -0.71 -7.13
CA TYR A 141 1.28 -0.98 -7.46
C TYR A 141 1.94 -1.92 -6.43
N TYR A 142 1.70 -1.69 -5.13
CA TYR A 142 2.16 -2.59 -4.07
C TYR A 142 1.60 -4.01 -4.24
N ASN A 143 0.29 -4.15 -4.48
CA ASN A 143 -0.36 -5.45 -4.66
C ASN A 143 0.20 -6.21 -5.87
N LEU A 144 0.47 -5.50 -6.97
CA LEU A 144 1.14 -6.09 -8.14
C LEU A 144 2.56 -6.59 -7.81
N ALA A 145 3.32 -5.81 -7.04
CA ALA A 145 4.66 -6.21 -6.59
C ALA A 145 4.61 -7.44 -5.67
N VAL A 146 3.66 -7.48 -4.72
CA VAL A 146 3.42 -8.63 -3.83
C VAL A 146 3.02 -9.86 -4.63
N ALA A 147 2.16 -9.72 -5.64
CA ALA A 147 1.76 -10.83 -6.52
C ALA A 147 2.96 -11.40 -7.29
N LYS A 148 3.80 -10.52 -7.86
CA LYS A 148 5.04 -10.92 -8.56
C LYS A 148 6.01 -11.65 -7.64
N TYR A 149 6.24 -11.10 -6.44
CA TYR A 149 7.06 -11.74 -5.42
C TYR A 149 6.51 -13.12 -5.02
N THR A 150 5.20 -13.21 -4.79
CA THR A 150 4.53 -14.45 -4.42
C THR A 150 4.65 -15.51 -5.52
N ALA A 151 4.49 -15.13 -6.78
CA ALA A 151 4.68 -16.02 -7.93
C ALA A 151 6.11 -16.56 -7.99
N GLN A 152 7.13 -15.72 -7.79
CA GLN A 152 8.53 -16.14 -7.75
C GLN A 152 8.81 -17.08 -6.56
N ARG A 153 8.27 -16.78 -5.38
CA ARG A 153 8.41 -17.59 -4.17
C ARG A 153 7.74 -18.97 -4.27
N ARG A 154 6.67 -19.08 -5.06
CA ARG A 154 5.93 -20.34 -5.29
C ARG A 154 6.66 -21.30 -6.23
N GLN A 155 7.65 -20.84 -6.99
CA GLN A 155 8.43 -21.71 -7.88
C GLN A 155 9.09 -22.88 -7.10
N PRO A 156 9.17 -24.09 -7.68
CA PRO A 156 9.73 -25.27 -7.00
C PRO A 156 11.21 -25.10 -6.67
N THR A 157 11.94 -24.35 -7.50
CA THR A 157 13.36 -24.02 -7.30
C THR A 157 13.61 -23.10 -6.10
N ALA A 158 12.58 -22.40 -5.61
CA ALA A 158 12.68 -21.48 -4.49
C ALA A 158 12.37 -22.14 -3.13
N VAL A 159 11.99 -23.43 -3.07
CA VAL A 159 11.55 -24.11 -1.85
C VAL A 159 12.58 -24.00 -0.73
N VAL A 160 13.87 -24.22 -1.05
CA VAL A 160 14.99 -24.16 -0.08
C VAL A 160 15.17 -22.73 0.47
N LEU A 161 14.75 -21.71 -0.28
CA LEU A 161 14.89 -20.30 0.09
C LEU A 161 13.67 -19.77 0.86
N ARG A 162 12.52 -20.46 0.88
CA ARG A 162 11.27 -19.96 1.48
C ARG A 162 11.37 -19.56 2.95
N ALA A 163 12.31 -20.14 3.70
CA ALA A 163 12.54 -19.78 5.10
C ALA A 163 13.18 -18.38 5.24
N ALA A 164 14.03 -17.98 4.30
CA ALA A 164 14.68 -16.66 4.30
C ALA A 164 13.82 -15.55 3.67
N PHE A 165 12.76 -15.94 2.95
CA PHE A 165 11.88 -15.04 2.19
C PHE A 165 10.43 -15.22 2.67
N PRO A 166 9.96 -14.38 3.62
CA PRO A 166 8.64 -14.54 4.24
C PRO A 166 7.50 -14.30 3.24
N ALA A 167 6.33 -14.87 3.50
CA ALA A 167 5.14 -14.53 2.72
C ALA A 167 4.72 -13.09 3.03
N LEU A 168 4.18 -12.40 2.02
CA LEU A 168 3.68 -11.03 2.14
C LEU A 168 2.19 -11.01 1.80
N GLU A 169 1.45 -10.16 2.48
CA GLU A 169 0.02 -9.98 2.29
C GLU A 169 -0.27 -8.77 1.38
N PRO A 170 -1.24 -8.90 0.45
CA PRO A 170 -1.76 -7.76 -0.29
C PRO A 170 -2.57 -6.85 0.64
N MET A 171 -2.73 -5.59 0.25
CA MET A 171 -3.62 -4.65 0.93
C MET A 171 -5.01 -4.70 0.31
N GLU A 172 -6.04 -4.57 1.15
CA GLU A 172 -7.42 -4.50 0.72
C GLU A 172 -7.87 -3.03 0.59
N TYR A 173 -8.50 -2.66 -0.52
CA TYR A 173 -9.13 -1.36 -0.74
C TYR A 173 -10.29 -1.52 -1.73
N GLN A 174 -11.46 -0.95 -1.43
CA GLN A 174 -12.69 -1.21 -2.19
C GLN A 174 -12.58 -0.91 -3.70
N ASP A 175 -11.93 0.19 -4.09
CA ASP A 175 -11.73 0.60 -5.50
C ASP A 175 -10.56 -0.10 -6.21
N VAL A 176 -9.87 -1.00 -5.50
CA VAL A 176 -8.86 -1.87 -6.10
C VAL A 176 -9.53 -3.20 -6.38
N GLU A 177 -10.42 -3.22 -7.39
CA GLU A 177 -10.79 -4.50 -8.00
C GLU A 177 -9.48 -5.17 -8.42
N ALA A 178 -9.27 -6.39 -7.91
CA ALA A 178 -8.17 -7.23 -8.30
C ALA A 178 -8.31 -7.51 -9.80
N GLU A 179 -7.72 -6.66 -10.64
CA GLU A 179 -7.53 -6.97 -12.05
C GLU A 179 -6.93 -8.38 -12.08
N PRO A 180 -7.57 -9.34 -12.77
CA PRO A 180 -7.11 -10.70 -12.80
C PRO A 180 -5.66 -10.67 -13.22
N VAL A 181 -4.80 -11.30 -12.43
CA VAL A 181 -3.38 -11.48 -12.76
C VAL A 181 -3.33 -11.95 -14.20
N VAL A 182 -3.00 -11.05 -15.13
CA VAL A 182 -2.78 -11.44 -16.52
C VAL A 182 -1.53 -12.29 -16.43
N GLU A 183 -1.72 -13.61 -16.44
CA GLU A 183 -0.63 -14.55 -16.61
C GLU A 183 0.03 -14.20 -17.94
N PHE A 184 1.09 -13.41 -17.89
CA PHE A 184 2.01 -13.29 -19.01
C PHE A 184 2.66 -14.67 -19.15
N ARG A 185 2.05 -15.53 -19.98
CA ARG A 185 2.70 -16.72 -20.51
C ARG A 185 3.94 -16.26 -21.26
N SER A 186 5.11 -16.47 -20.64
CA SER A 186 6.40 -16.52 -21.32
C SER A 186 6.53 -17.82 -22.09
#